data_AF-A0A7M3MQR6-F1
#
_entry.id   AF-A0A7M3MQR6-F1
#
_cell.length_a   1.000
_cell.length_b   1.000
_cell.length_c   1.000
_cell.angle_alpha   90.00
_cell.angle_beta   90.00
_cell.angle_gamma   90.00
#
_symmetry.space_group_name_H-M   'P 1'
#
loop_
_entity.id
_entity.type
_entity.pdbx_description
1 polymer ?
#
loop_
_entity_poly.entity_id
_entity_poly.type
_entity_poly.pdbx_seq_one_letter_code
_entity_poly.pdbx_strand_id
1 'polypeptide(L)' 'MHVDDHDQTQSDPARWYHLDGSEQRGPLPLADIRARVLDGTVGPDTYVWADGMPEWMPARQVPAVTPPAQTRGTLPAWG' A
#
# COMPACT_ATOMS: atom_id res chain seq x y z
N MET A 1 -26.62 23.90 9.47
CA MET A 1 -25.84 22.86 10.17
C MET A 1 -25.40 21.91 9.08
N HIS A 2 -24.09 21.82 8.83
CA HIS A 2 -23.53 21.03 7.73
C HIS A 2 -24.02 19.59 7.92
N VAL A 3 -24.80 19.10 6.95
CA VAL A 3 -25.05 17.67 6.81
C VAL A 3 -23.77 17.13 6.18
N ASP A 4 -22.79 16.78 7.00
CA ASP A 4 -21.60 16.13 6.49
C ASP A 4 -22.04 14.69 6.22
N ASP A 5 -22.62 14.53 5.04
CA ASP A 5 -22.76 13.30 4.29
C ASP A 5 -21.37 12.66 4.18
N HIS A 6 -20.96 11.98 5.26
CA HIS A 6 -19.96 10.95 5.18
C HIS A 6 -20.71 9.65 4.95
N ASP A 7 -21.29 9.52 3.75
CA ASP A 7 -21.21 8.25 3.05
C ASP A 7 -19.72 7.87 3.04
N GLN A 8 -19.33 6.93 3.90
CA GLN A 8 -18.01 6.32 3.84
C GLN A 8 -18.13 4.98 3.12
N THR A 9 -18.72 4.95 1.91
CA THR A 9 -18.53 3.84 0.98
C THR A 9 -17.33 4.07 0.04
N GLN A 10 -16.42 4.98 0.42
CA GLN A 10 -15.24 5.36 -0.36
C GLN A 10 -14.21 4.22 -0.41
N SER A 11 -14.27 3.43 -1.47
CA SER A 11 -13.49 2.19 -1.69
C SER A 11 -12.01 2.41 -2.05
N ASP A 12 -11.37 3.46 -1.52
CA ASP A 12 -9.92 3.67 -1.57
C ASP A 12 -9.46 4.13 -0.18
N PRO A 13 -8.72 3.30 0.58
CA PRO A 13 -8.27 3.72 1.89
C PRO A 13 -7.30 4.90 1.74
N ALA A 14 -7.73 6.08 2.22
CA ALA A 14 -6.95 7.31 2.12
C ALA A 14 -5.62 7.25 2.89
N ARG A 15 -5.40 6.21 3.70
CA ARG A 15 -4.24 6.06 4.59
C ARG A 15 -3.65 4.66 4.43
N TRP A 16 -2.48 4.61 3.82
CA TRP A 16 -1.66 3.43 3.70
C TRP A 16 -0.39 3.53 4.52
N TYR A 17 0.09 2.37 4.94
CA TYR A 17 1.28 2.19 5.73
C TYR A 17 2.08 1.01 5.18
N HIS A 18 3.40 1.07 5.32
CA HIS A 18 4.30 -0.03 5.04
C HIS A 18 5.32 -0.16 6.16
N LEU A 19 5.87 -1.37 6.33
CA LEU A 19 7.04 -1.58 7.18
C LEU A 19 8.32 -1.30 6.41
N ASP A 20 9.16 -0.44 6.96
CA ASP A 20 10.54 -0.23 6.53
C ASP A 20 11.44 -0.81 7.63
N GLY A 21 11.89 -2.05 7.43
CA GLY A 21 12.52 -2.86 8.48
C GLY A 21 11.55 -3.15 9.64
N SER A 22 11.73 -2.47 10.77
CA SER A 22 10.87 -2.59 11.96
C SER A 22 9.99 -1.37 12.21
N GLU A 23 10.11 -0.31 11.39
CA GLU A 23 9.38 0.92 11.57
C GLU A 23 8.16 0.98 10.63
N GLN A 24 7.00 1.36 11.18
CA GLN A 24 5.84 1.69 10.36
C GLN A 24 6.01 3.10 9.76
N ARG A 25 5.87 3.18 8.43
CA ARG A 25 5.93 4.43 7.68
C ARG A 25 4.58 4.74 7.07
N GLY A 26 3.99 5.87 7.46
CA GLY A 26 2.68 6.34 7.01
C GLY A 26 2.06 7.38 7.96
N PRO A 27 0.80 7.80 7.73
CA PRO A 27 -0.03 7.46 6.58
C PRO A 27 0.45 8.13 5.30
N LEU A 28 0.46 7.37 4.21
CA LEU A 28 0.74 7.84 2.85
C LEU A 28 -0.45 7.47 1.94
N PRO A 29 -0.69 8.20 0.84
CA PRO A 29 -1.66 7.75 -0.16
C PRO A 29 -1.14 6.52 -0.92
N LEU A 30 -2.04 5.77 -1.54
CA LEU A 30 -1.69 4.57 -2.30
C LEU A 30 -0.63 4.84 -3.38
N ALA A 31 -0.70 6.00 -4.04
CA ALA A 31 0.26 6.40 -5.07
C ALA A 31 1.70 6.43 -4.55
N ASP A 32 1.93 6.93 -3.33
CA ASP A 32 3.24 6.95 -2.68
C ASP A 32 3.73 5.55 -2.32
N ILE A 33 2.85 4.66 -1.87
CA ILE A 33 3.21 3.26 -1.64
C ILE A 33 3.62 2.59 -2.96
N ARG A 34 2.88 2.84 -4.04
CA ARG A 34 3.21 2.33 -5.37
C ARG A 34 4.56 2.88 -5.86
N ALA A 35 4.85 4.16 -5.62
CA ALA A 35 6.17 4.72 -5.93
C ALA A 35 7.29 4.01 -5.16
N ARG A 36 7.07 3.68 -3.88
CA ARG A 36 8.02 2.90 -3.06
C ARG A 36 8.19 1.46 -3.53
N VAL A 37 7.15 0.85 -4.08
CA VAL A 37 7.23 -0.44 -4.76
C VAL A 37 8.12 -0.36 -6.00
N LEU A 38 7.97 0.72 -6.78
CA LEU A 38 8.76 0.94 -7.99
C LEU A 38 10.24 1.24 -7.69
N ASP A 39 10.51 1.95 -6.60
CA ASP A 39 11.87 2.25 -6.14
C ASP A 39 12.55 1.05 -5.45
N GLY A 40 11.77 0.06 -5.00
CA GLY A 40 12.26 -1.14 -4.33
C GLY A 40 12.27 -1.07 -2.81
N THR A 41 11.86 0.06 -2.23
CA THR A 41 11.65 0.21 -0.78
C THR A 41 10.60 -0.78 -0.26
N VAL A 42 9.49 -0.96 -1.00
CA VAL A 42 8.45 -1.94 -0.66
C VAL A 42 8.59 -3.15 -1.57
N GLY A 43 9.05 -4.27 -1.02
CA GLY A 43 9.17 -5.55 -1.70
C GLY A 43 7.93 -6.45 -1.53
N PRO A 44 7.90 -7.62 -2.17
CA PRO A 44 6.79 -8.57 -2.10
C PRO A 44 6.57 -9.16 -0.69
N ASP A 45 7.61 -9.18 0.15
CA ASP A 45 7.58 -9.61 1.55
C ASP A 45 7.37 -8.45 2.53
N THR A 46 7.41 -7.20 2.06
CA THR A 46 7.16 -6.03 2.90
C THR A 46 5.71 -6.01 3.32
N TYR A 47 5.45 -5.93 4.62
CA TYR A 47 4.10 -5.80 5.15
C TYR A 47 3.56 -4.40 4.89
N VAL A 48 2.35 -4.35 4.36
CA VAL A 48 1.56 -3.14 4.13
C VAL A 48 0.23 -3.27 4.86
N TRP A 49 -0.30 -2.14 5.28
CA TRP A 49 -1.62 -2.05 5.89
C TRP A 49 -2.29 -0.79 5.39
N ALA A 50 -3.58 -0.89 5.14
CA ALA A 50 -4.42 0.23 4.78
C ALA A 50 -5.55 0.36 5.78
N ASP A 51 -6.04 1.57 5.98
CA ASP A 51 -7.23 1.82 6.79
C ASP A 51 -8.38 0.91 6.35
N GLY A 52 -8.95 0.13 7.28
CA GLY A 52 -9.98 -0.87 6.99
C GLY A 52 -9.48 -2.29 6.66
N MET A 53 -8.17 -2.52 6.53
CA MET A 53 -7.62 -3.88 6.47
C MET A 53 -7.63 -4.54 7.86
N PRO A 54 -7.93 -5.85 7.96
CA PRO A 54 -8.01 -6.56 9.24
C PRO A 54 -6.64 -6.64 9.94
N GLU A 55 -5.57 -6.78 9.17
CA GLU A 55 -4.20 -6.91 9.66
C GLU A 55 -3.20 -6.51 8.58
N TRP A 56 -1.93 -6.40 8.98
CA TRP A 56 -0.81 -6.19 8.07
C TRP A 56 -0.64 -7.38 7.15
N MET A 57 -0.60 -7.13 5.84
CA MET A 57 -0.42 -8.19 4.84
C MET A 57 0.80 -7.90 3.99
N PRO A 58 1.57 -8.92 3.57
CA PRO A 58 2.68 -8.73 2.65
C PRO A 58 2.19 -8.13 1.33
N ALA A 59 2.96 -7.20 0.76
CA ALA A 59 2.57 -6.42 -0.42
C ALA A 59 2.15 -7.31 -1.60
N ARG A 60 2.77 -8.49 -1.77
CA ARG A 60 2.39 -9.45 -2.82
C ARG A 60 0.97 -10.01 -2.70
N GLN A 61 0.38 -9.98 -1.51
CA GLN A 61 -0.99 -10.44 -1.25
C GLN A 61 -2.00 -9.31 -1.37
N VAL A 62 -1.54 -8.07 -1.53
CA VAL A 62 -2.40 -6.89 -1.61
C VAL A 62 -2.41 -6.39 -3.06
N PRO A 63 -3.50 -6.62 -3.82
CA PRO A 63 -3.55 -6.28 -5.24
C PRO A 63 -3.33 -4.80 -5.54
N ALA A 64 -3.72 -3.90 -4.62
CA ALA A 64 -3.59 -2.46 -4.77
C ALA A 64 -2.13 -1.98 -4.88
N VAL A 65 -1.19 -2.68 -4.23
CA VAL A 65 0.24 -2.35 -4.23
C VAL A 65 1.06 -3.31 -5.08
N THR A 66 0.48 -4.45 -5.48
CA THR A 66 1.14 -5.43 -6.34
C THR A 66 1.29 -4.86 -7.76
N PRO A 67 2.53 -4.69 -8.26
CA PRO A 67 2.74 -4.26 -9.63
C PRO A 67 2.43 -5.40 -10.62
N PRO A 68 2.12 -5.10 -11.89
CA PRO A 68 1.84 -6.12 -12.89
C PRO A 68 3.08 -6.98 -13.17
N ALA A 69 2.88 -8.24 -13.56
CA ALA A 69 3.95 -9.24 -13.76
C ALA A 69 5.09 -8.77 -14.68
N GLN A 70 4.75 -7.98 -15.71
CA GLN A 70 5.71 -7.40 -16.65
C GLN A 70 6.68 -6.42 -15.97
N THR A 71 6.17 -5.63 -15.02
CA THR A 71 6.97 -4.67 -14.26
C THR A 71 7.72 -5.35 -13.13
N ARG A 72 7.15 -6.41 -12.52
CA ARG A 72 7.81 -7.18 -11.43
C ARG A 72 9.19 -7.67 -11.82
N GLY A 73 9.35 -8.27 -13.00
CA GLY A 73 10.64 -8.78 -13.48
C GLY A 73 11.71 -7.69 -13.74
N THR A 74 11.31 -6.42 -13.77
CA THR A 74 12.23 -5.28 -13.93
C THR A 74 12.51 -4.53 -12.63
N LEU A 75 11.77 -4.82 -11.56
CA LEU A 75 11.87 -4.10 -10.31
C LEU A 75 12.92 -4.73 -9.39
N PRO A 76 13.76 -3.91 -8.73
CA PRO A 76 14.88 -4.41 -7.93
C PRO A 76 14.44 -5.30 -6.76
N ALA A 77 13.27 -5.05 -6.17
CA ALA A 77 12.76 -5.81 -5.03
C ALA A 77 11.73 -6.89 -5.38
N TRP A 78 11.18 -6.91 -6.60
CA TRP A 78 10.07 -7.81 -6.99
C TRP A 78 10.42 -8.83 -8.07
N GLY A 79 11.62 -8.73 -8.67
CA GLY A 79 12.15 -9.63 -9.68
C GLY A 79 12.75 -10.90 -9.12
#